data_AF-A0A8H7ADI4-F1
#
_entry.id   AF-A0A8H7ADI4-F1
#
_cell.length_a   1.000
_cell.length_b   1.000
_cell.length_c   1.000
_cell.angle_alpha   90.00
_cell.angle_beta   90.00
_cell.angle_gamma   90.00
#
_symmetry.space_group_name_H-M   'P 1'
#
loop_
_entity.id
_entity.type
_entity.pdbx_description
1 polymer ?
#
loop_
_entity_poly.entity_id
_entity_poly.type
_entity_poly.pdbx_seq_one_letter_code
_entity_poly.pdbx_strand_id
1 'polypeptide(L)'
;MSWTVFQQQPTQPAEPRLHLALFPKYWLSREKLETWLGKKFPEHVSMFDIEIRNDKWAFYIPRPLTREDQGELINERDEPPPNASLRRSQSVEP
;
A
#
# COMPACT_ATOMS: atom_id res chain seq x y z
N MET A 1 -52.69 -6.58 6.28
CA MET A 1 -51.58 -6.69 5.32
C MET A 1 -51.19 -5.29 4.89
N SER A 2 -49.98 -4.83 5.23
CA SER A 2 -49.45 -3.54 4.76
C SER A 2 -48.00 -3.73 4.35
N TRP A 3 -47.74 -3.44 3.09
CA TRP A 3 -46.53 -3.79 2.36
C TRP A 3 -45.40 -2.81 2.70
N THR A 4 -44.24 -3.34 3.11
CA THR A 4 -43.02 -2.57 3.30
C THR A 4 -42.49 -2.12 1.94
N VAL A 5 -42.58 -0.83 1.64
CA VAL A 5 -41.89 -0.22 0.50
C VAL A 5 -40.42 -0.10 0.87
N PHE A 6 -39.60 -1.05 0.42
CA PHE A 6 -38.16 -0.88 0.40
C PHE A 6 -37.84 0.13 -0.71
N GLN A 7 -37.59 1.38 -0.33
CA GLN A 7 -36.96 2.34 -1.22
C GLN A 7 -35.56 1.80 -1.57
N GLN A 8 -35.39 1.42 -2.84
CA GLN A 8 -34.08 1.13 -3.40
C GLN A 8 -33.23 2.39 -3.25
N GLN A 9 -32.26 2.30 -2.34
CA GLN A 9 -31.26 3.33 -2.15
C GLN A 9 -30.55 3.52 -3.51
N PRO A 10 -30.45 4.74 -4.05
CA PRO A 10 -29.76 4.95 -5.31
C PRO A 10 -28.33 4.49 -5.13
N THR A 11 -27.94 3.48 -5.92
CA THR A 11 -26.56 3.04 -6.10
C THR A 11 -25.82 4.24 -6.68
N GLN A 12 -25.32 5.11 -5.80
CA GLN A 12 -24.46 6.22 -6.20
C GLN A 12 -23.39 5.64 -7.13
N PRO A 13 -23.12 6.26 -8.30
CA PRO A 13 -21.99 5.85 -9.11
C PRO A 13 -20.79 5.88 -8.18
N ALA A 14 -20.18 4.73 -7.95
CA ALA A 14 -19.10 4.60 -6.99
C ALA A 14 -17.96 5.50 -7.49
N GLU A 15 -17.88 6.73 -6.98
CA GLU A 15 -16.68 7.54 -7.10
C GLU A 15 -15.51 6.61 -6.76
N PRO A 16 -14.44 6.61 -7.57
CA PRO A 16 -13.31 5.73 -7.32
C PRO A 16 -12.79 6.04 -5.92
N ARG A 17 -13.15 5.20 -4.96
CA ARG A 17 -12.81 5.42 -3.55
C ARG A 17 -11.31 5.28 -3.47
N LEU A 18 -10.61 6.41 -3.41
CA LEU A 18 -9.18 6.39 -3.20
C LEU A 18 -8.91 5.83 -1.80
N HIS A 19 -8.10 4.80 -1.76
CA HIS A 19 -7.68 4.12 -0.55
C HIS A 19 -6.37 4.71 -0.07
N LEU A 20 -6.35 5.19 1.18
CA LEU A 20 -5.12 5.59 1.85
C LEU A 20 -4.27 4.36 2.15
N ALA A 21 -3.08 4.31 1.57
CA ALA A 21 -2.05 3.35 1.89
C ALA A 21 -0.94 4.04 2.70
N LEU A 22 -0.42 3.34 3.70
CA LEU A 22 0.67 3.81 4.55
C LEU A 22 1.84 2.84 4.42
N PHE A 23 3.01 3.37 4.08
CA PHE A 23 4.22 2.59 3.90
C PHE A 23 5.39 3.19 4.69
N PRO A 24 6.23 2.42 5.40
CA PRO A 24 7.31 2.98 6.20
C PRO A 24 8.34 3.75 5.37
N LYS A 25 8.64 5.00 5.75
CA LYS A 25 9.59 5.83 4.99
C LYS A 25 11.00 5.25 4.96
N TYR A 26 11.40 4.62 6.05
CA TYR A 26 12.71 4.00 6.23
C TYR A 26 12.86 2.65 5.48
N TRP A 27 11.82 2.15 4.80
CA TRP A 27 11.92 0.91 4.02
C TRP A 27 12.34 1.13 2.57
N LEU A 28 11.89 2.23 1.97
CA LEU A 28 12.19 2.56 0.59
C LEU A 28 12.12 4.06 0.33
N SER A 29 12.96 4.52 -0.59
CA SER A 29 13.05 5.92 -0.99
C SER A 29 11.76 6.36 -1.72
N ARG A 30 11.40 7.64 -1.59
CA ARG A 30 10.22 8.21 -2.26
C ARG A 30 10.21 7.93 -3.77
N GLU A 31 11.36 8.11 -4.44
CA GLU A 31 11.49 7.88 -5.89
C GLU A 31 11.20 6.42 -6.28
N LYS A 32 11.58 5.45 -5.45
CA LYS A 32 11.24 4.04 -5.68
C LYS A 32 9.76 3.78 -5.46
N LEU A 33 9.14 4.44 -4.48
CA LEU A 33 7.70 4.37 -4.26
C LEU A 33 6.95 4.91 -5.48
N GLU A 34 7.35 6.09 -5.98
CA GLU A 34 6.77 6.73 -7.16
C GLU A 34 6.96 5.87 -8.40
N THR A 35 8.15 5.28 -8.57
CA THR A 35 8.44 4.36 -9.68
C THR A 35 7.57 3.11 -9.60
N TRP A 36 7.43 2.51 -8.43
CA TRP A 36 6.60 1.32 -8.22
C TRP A 36 5.11 1.64 -8.46
N LEU A 37 4.62 2.74 -7.88
CA LEU A 37 3.25 3.22 -8.10
C LEU A 37 2.99 3.48 -9.58
N GLY A 38 3.96 4.08 -10.28
CA GLY A 38 3.83 4.34 -11.70
C GLY A 38 3.83 3.07 -12.57
N LYS A 39 4.58 2.05 -12.18
CA LYS A 39 4.53 0.72 -12.84
C LYS A 39 3.23 -0.02 -12.56
N LYS A 40 2.74 0.03 -11.31
CA LYS A 40 1.56 -0.72 -10.87
C LYS A 40 0.25 -0.05 -11.30
N PHE A 41 0.26 1.27 -11.38
CA PHE A 41 -0.88 2.12 -11.69
C PHE A 41 -0.50 3.18 -12.73
N PRO A 42 -0.16 2.75 -13.95
CA PRO A 42 0.30 3.65 -15.01
C PRO A 42 -0.73 4.73 -15.35
N GLU A 43 -2.02 4.41 -15.21
CA GLU A 43 -3.14 5.33 -15.47
C GLU A 43 -3.24 6.47 -14.44
N HIS A 44 -2.58 6.35 -13.28
CA HIS A 44 -2.70 7.29 -12.16
C HIS A 44 -1.32 7.86 -11.73
N VAL A 45 -0.25 7.63 -12.50
CA VAL A 45 1.14 8.06 -12.22
C VAL A 45 1.23 9.53 -11.77
N SER A 46 0.50 10.42 -12.45
CA SER A 46 0.52 11.87 -12.15
C SER A 46 -0.38 12.30 -10.99
N MET A 47 -1.17 11.39 -10.40
CA MET A 47 -2.12 11.69 -9.32
C MET A 47 -1.66 11.18 -7.95
N PHE A 48 -0.49 10.54 -7.85
CA PHE A 48 0.03 10.06 -6.59
C PHE A 48 0.59 11.20 -5.75
N ASP A 49 -0.26 11.76 -4.88
CA ASP A 49 0.19 12.64 -3.82
C ASP A 49 0.79 11.80 -2.68
N ILE A 50 2.12 11.82 -2.57
CA ILE A 50 2.86 11.10 -1.53
C ILE A 50 3.27 12.10 -0.46
N GLU A 51 2.66 11.95 0.70
CA GLU A 51 2.92 12.77 1.88
C GLU A 51 3.67 11.96 2.95
N ILE A 52 4.32 12.64 3.89
CA ILE A 52 4.88 11.98 5.08
C ILE A 52 3.89 12.16 6.23
N ARG A 53 3.34 11.05 6.73
CA ARG A 53 2.53 11.01 7.97
C ARG A 53 3.10 10.00 8.94
N ASN A 54 3.41 10.43 10.16
CA ASN A 54 3.91 9.56 11.24
C ASN A 54 5.10 8.68 10.80
N ASP A 55 6.10 9.27 10.14
CA ASP A 55 7.28 8.59 9.59
C ASP A 55 6.97 7.50 8.53
N LYS A 56 5.80 7.61 7.90
CA LYS A 56 5.35 6.73 6.81
C LYS A 56 5.01 7.57 5.60
N TRP A 57 5.33 7.06 4.41
CA TRP A 57 4.75 7.50 3.16
C TRP A 57 3.26 7.21 3.17
N ALA A 58 2.45 8.25 3.09
CA ALA A 58 1.01 8.22 2.94
C ALA A 58 0.67 8.57 1.49
N PHE A 59 -0.07 7.71 0.81
CA PHE A 59 -0.46 7.93 -0.58
C PHE A 59 -1.82 7.33 -0.87
N TYR A 60 -2.49 7.91 -1.85
CA TYR A 60 -3.84 7.53 -2.24
C TYR A 60 -3.83 6.73 -3.54
N ILE A 61 -4.43 5.54 -3.51
CA ILE A 61 -4.49 4.62 -4.67
C ILE A 61 -5.93 4.18 -4.95
N PRO A 62 -6.29 3.93 -6.22
CA PRO A 62 -7.67 3.59 -6.60
C PRO A 62 -8.14 2.22 -6.09
N ARG A 63 -7.21 1.35 -5.68
CA ARG A 63 -7.50 0.05 -5.07
C ARG A 63 -6.64 -0.12 -3.82
N PRO A 64 -7.09 -0.86 -2.80
CA PRO A 64 -6.25 -1.16 -1.65
C PRO A 64 -5.03 -2.00 -2.05
N LEU A 65 -3.89 -1.82 -1.36
CA LEU A 65 -2.72 -2.67 -1.53
C LEU A 65 -3.07 -4.11 -1.18
N THR A 66 -2.87 -5.03 -2.12
CA THR A 66 -3.00 -6.45 -1.88
C THR A 66 -1.76 -6.99 -1.17
N ARG A 67 -1.85 -8.24 -0.68
CA ARG A 67 -0.70 -8.91 -0.07
C ARG A 67 0.46 -9.11 -1.05
N GLU A 68 0.14 -9.31 -2.33
CA GLU A 68 1.13 -9.40 -3.40
C GLU A 68 1.83 -8.06 -3.62
N ASP A 69 1.07 -6.96 -3.65
CA ASP A 69 1.64 -5.60 -3.78
C ASP A 69 2.59 -5.27 -2.63
N GLN A 70 2.22 -5.65 -1.40
CA GLN A 70 3.10 -5.51 -0.24
C GLN A 70 4.38 -6.34 -0.40
N GLY A 71 4.27 -7.56 -0.94
CA GLY A 71 5.42 -8.40 -1.25
C GLY A 71 6.36 -7.77 -2.28
N GLU A 72 5.81 -7.18 -3.35
CA GLU A 72 6.59 -6.45 -4.36
C GLU A 72 7.27 -5.22 -3.75
N LEU A 73 6.54 -4.42 -2.98
CA LEU A 73 7.10 -3.27 -2.26
C LEU A 73 8.19 -3.68 -1.26
N ILE A 74 8.09 -4.88 -0.66
CA ILE A 74 9.14 -5.43 0.19
C ILE A 74 10.37 -5.84 -0.62
N ASN A 75 10.22 -6.35 -1.85
CA ASN A 75 11.33 -6.68 -2.73
C ASN A 75 12.04 -5.43 -3.28
N GLU A 76 11.31 -4.32 -3.46
CA GLU A 76 11.87 -3.04 -3.92
C GLU A 76 12.57 -2.21 -2.82
N ARG A 77 12.62 -2.72 -1.57
CA ARG A 77 13.24 -2.04 -0.42
C ARG A 77 14.71 -1.74 -0.67
N ASP A 78 15.13 -0.54 -0.26
CA ASP A 78 16.54 -0.13 -0.33
C ASP A 78 17.38 -0.80 0.76
N GLU A 79 16.79 -1.07 1.93
CA GLU A 79 17.45 -1.79 3.03
C GLU A 79 16.80 -3.15 3.29
N PRO A 80 17.61 -4.21 3.52
CA PRO A 80 17.09 -5.44 4.08
C PRO A 80 16.43 -5.13 5.43
N PRO A 81 15.33 -5.81 5.80
CA PRO A 81 14.69 -5.55 7.08
C PRO A 81 15.74 -5.65 8.20
N PRO A 82 15.77 -4.71 9.17
CA PRO A 82 16.75 -4.69 10.25
C PRO A 82 16.69 -5.92 11.19
N ASN A 83 15.90 -6.94 10.83
CA ASN A 83 15.67 -8.16 11.59
C ASN A 83 15.95 -9.46 10.82
N ALA A 84 16.42 -9.42 9.55
CA ALA A 84 16.78 -10.66 8.84
C ALA A 84 18.13 -11.25 9.29
N SER A 85 19.03 -10.44 9.86
CA SER A 85 20.37 -10.89 10.24
C SER A 85 20.49 -11.44 11.66
N LEU A 86 19.43 -11.42 12.49
CA LEU A 86 19.56 -11.81 13.91
C LEU A 86 19.25 -13.30 14.22
N ARG A 87 18.96 -14.14 13.22
CA ARG A 87 18.57 -15.55 13.45
C ARG A 87 19.45 -16.62 12.80
N ARG A 88 20.64 -16.28 12.30
CA ARG A 88 21.59 -17.28 11.77
C ARG A 88 22.97 -17.23 12.43
N SER A 89 23.03 -16.87 13.71
CA SER A 89 24.24 -16.93 14.52
C SER A 89 23.94 -17.38 15.95
N GLN A 90 23.21 -18.47 16.12
CA GLN A 90 23.23 -19.23 17.38
C GLN A 90 23.17 -20.73 17.09
N SER A 91 24.28 -21.39 17.43
CA SER A 91 24.44 -22.83 17.74
C SER A 91 24.17 -23.80 16.58
N VAL A 92 25.04 -24.77 16.29
CA VAL A 92 25.64 -25.74 17.21
C VAL A 92 26.99 -26.19 16.65
N GLU A 93 28.07 -25.99 17.40
CA GLU A 93 29.27 -26.85 17.34
C GLU A 93 29.00 -28.04 18.28
N PRO A 94 29.18 -29.28 17.80
CA PRO A 94 29.68 -30.37 18.63
C PRO A 94 31.00 -30.94 18.10
#